data_AF-A8PWS3-F1
#
_entry.id   AF-A8PWS3-F1
#
_cell.length_a   1.000
_cell.length_b   1.000
_cell.length_c   1.000
_cell.angle_alpha   90.00
_cell.angle_beta   90.00
_cell.angle_gamma   90.00
#
_symmetry.space_group_name_H-M   'P 1'
#
loop_
_entity.id
_entity.type
_entity.pdbx_description
1 polymer ?
#
loop_
_entity_poly.entity_id
_entity_poly.type
_entity_poly.pdbx_seq_one_letter_code
_entity_poly.pdbx_strand_id
1 'polypeptide(L)'
;MSTKITMEEVKKHASADSAWVVIQGGVYDVTDWLDDHPGGRKILLKNAGTDATDKFMNYHPDHVLRDIAPKFKIGVLADAKL
;
A
#
# COMPACT_ATOMS: atom_id res chain seq x y z
N MET A 1 -1.09 10.85 -16.09
CA MET A 1 -2.41 10.78 -15.41
C MET A 1 -2.34 9.64 -14.41
N SER A 2 -2.76 9.85 -13.16
CA SER A 2 -2.74 8.79 -12.16
C SER A 2 -3.93 7.84 -12.36
N THR A 3 -3.67 6.54 -12.44
CA THR A 3 -4.72 5.51 -12.53
C THR A 3 -5.61 5.56 -11.29
N LYS A 4 -6.94 5.62 -11.48
CA LYS A 4 -7.91 5.54 -10.38
C LYS A 4 -8.28 4.08 -10.12
N ILE A 5 -8.18 3.65 -8.87
CA ILE A 5 -8.42 2.27 -8.44
C ILE A 5 -9.45 2.30 -7.29
N THR A 6 -10.44 1.41 -7.27
CA THR A 6 -11.44 1.37 -6.20
C THR A 6 -10.95 0.53 -5.02
N MET A 7 -11.52 0.72 -3.83
CA MET A 7 -11.23 -0.17 -2.69
C MET A 7 -11.67 -1.62 -2.97
N GLU A 8 -12.70 -1.83 -3.78
CA GLU A 8 -13.12 -3.18 -4.19
C GLU A 8 -12.05 -3.89 -5.02
N GLU A 9 -11.36 -3.15 -5.89
CA GLU A 9 -10.23 -3.71 -6.63
C GLU A 9 -9.08 -4.01 -5.68
N VAL A 10 -8.68 -3.06 -4.82
CA VAL A 10 -7.60 -3.26 -3.85
C VAL A 10 -7.81 -4.51 -3.00
N LYS A 11 -9.04 -4.76 -2.52
CA LYS A 11 -9.38 -5.94 -1.70
C LYS A 11 -9.08 -7.29 -2.38
N LYS A 12 -9.02 -7.35 -3.71
CA LYS A 12 -8.66 -8.58 -4.44
C LYS A 12 -7.17 -8.92 -4.29
N HIS A 13 -6.34 -7.94 -3.96
CA HIS A 13 -4.89 -8.05 -3.81
C HIS A 13 -4.50 -8.16 -2.34
N ALA A 14 -4.94 -9.25 -1.69
CA ALA A 14 -4.79 -9.51 -0.25
C ALA A 14 -3.98 -10.79 0.07
N SER A 15 -3.07 -11.20 -0.82
CA SER A 15 -2.34 -12.47 -0.70
C SER A 15 -0.85 -12.32 -0.99
N ALA A 16 -0.07 -13.38 -0.77
CA ALA A 16 1.36 -13.38 -1.08
C ALA A 16 1.67 -13.25 -2.57
N ASP A 17 0.78 -13.73 -3.44
CA ASP A 17 0.96 -13.68 -4.89
C ASP A 17 0.47 -12.33 -5.47
N SER A 18 -0.26 -11.57 -4.66
CA SER A 18 -0.70 -10.22 -5.02
C SER A 18 -1.11 -9.44 -3.77
N ALA A 19 -0.29 -8.47 -3.38
CA ALA A 19 -0.42 -7.70 -2.14
C ALA A 19 -0.41 -6.19 -2.42
N TRP A 20 -1.58 -5.55 -2.33
CA TRP A 20 -1.69 -4.10 -2.44
C TRP A 20 -2.08 -3.46 -1.12
N VAL A 21 -1.66 -2.22 -0.90
CA VAL A 21 -2.05 -1.41 0.25
C VAL A 21 -2.42 0.00 -0.18
N VAL A 22 -3.32 0.64 0.58
CA VAL A 22 -3.57 2.08 0.47
C VAL A 22 -2.86 2.82 1.58
N ILE A 23 -2.17 3.91 1.22
CA ILE A 23 -1.55 4.85 2.17
C ILE A 23 -1.83 6.26 1.68
N GLN A 24 -2.55 7.05 2.47
CA GLN A 24 -2.97 8.42 2.15
C GLN A 24 -3.59 8.55 0.75
N GLY A 25 -4.48 7.61 0.39
CA GLY A 25 -5.14 7.57 -0.91
C GLY A 25 -4.24 7.17 -2.09
N GLY A 26 -2.95 6.92 -1.89
CA GLY A 26 -2.11 6.24 -2.88
C GLY A 26 -2.32 4.73 -2.82
N VAL A 27 -2.31 4.06 -3.98
CA VAL A 27 -2.37 2.59 -4.06
C VAL A 27 -1.00 2.06 -4.46
N TYR A 28 -0.49 1.10 -3.68
CA TYR A 28 0.87 0.58 -3.81
C TYR A 28 0.84 -0.94 -3.97
N ASP A 29 1.52 -1.45 -4.99
CA ASP A 29 1.80 -2.87 -5.15
C ASP A 29 3.11 -3.21 -4.45
N VAL A 30 3.02 -4.00 -3.38
CA VAL A 30 4.16 -4.40 -2.55
C VAL A 30 4.45 -5.89 -2.67
N THR A 31 3.90 -6.57 -3.68
CA THR A 31 4.01 -8.02 -3.87
C THR A 31 5.47 -8.49 -3.88
N ASP A 32 6.31 -7.84 -4.69
CA ASP A 32 7.74 -8.20 -4.80
C ASP A 32 8.58 -7.69 -3.62
N TRP A 33 8.01 -6.86 -2.75
CA TRP A 33 8.70 -6.27 -1.60
C TRP A 33 8.37 -6.94 -0.27
N LEU A 34 7.52 -7.98 -0.30
CA LEU A 34 7.05 -8.67 0.89
C LEU A 34 8.18 -9.19 1.79
N ASP A 35 9.24 -9.73 1.20
CA ASP A 35 10.37 -10.31 1.95
C ASP A 35 11.42 -9.26 2.34
N ASP A 36 11.44 -8.11 1.67
CA ASP A 36 12.38 -7.01 1.93
C ASP A 36 11.84 -5.97 2.92
N HIS A 37 10.56 -6.08 3.32
CA HIS A 37 9.94 -5.19 4.29
C HIS A 37 10.63 -5.30 5.67
N PRO A 38 11.25 -4.23 6.22
CA PRO A 38 11.95 -4.30 7.51
C PRO A 38 11.07 -4.67 8.70
N GLY A 39 9.77 -4.31 8.66
CA GLY A 39 8.79 -4.74 9.67
C GLY A 39 8.35 -6.20 9.55
N GLY A 40 8.81 -6.89 8.50
CA GLY A 40 8.56 -8.30 8.19
C GLY A 40 7.38 -8.54 7.26
N ARG A 41 7.47 -9.64 6.49
CA ARG A 41 6.43 -10.11 5.56
C ARG A 41 5.04 -10.24 6.19
N LYS A 42 4.96 -10.84 7.38
CA LYS A 42 3.68 -11.20 8.03
C LYS A 42 2.79 -9.99 8.31
N ILE A 43 3.38 -8.89 8.78
CA ILE A 43 2.61 -7.68 9.11
C ILE A 43 2.17 -6.95 7.85
N LEU A 44 2.97 -6.97 6.78
CA LEU A 44 2.60 -6.38 5.50
C LEU A 44 1.43 -7.15 4.87
N LEU A 45 1.52 -8.48 4.82
CA LEU A 45 0.42 -9.33 4.33
C LEU A 45 -0.86 -9.19 5.14
N LYS A 46 -0.78 -9.02 6.47
CA LYS A 46 -1.96 -8.78 7.31
C LYS A 46 -2.73 -7.50 6.93
N ASN A 47 -2.05 -6.56 6.27
CA ASN A 47 -2.63 -5.30 5.82
C ASN A 47 -2.87 -5.23 4.30
N ALA A 48 -2.48 -6.28 3.55
CA ALA A 48 -2.78 -6.36 2.13
C ALA A 48 -4.29 -6.33 1.88
N GLY A 49 -4.71 -5.68 0.80
CA GLY A 49 -6.11 -5.46 0.45
C GLY A 49 -6.84 -4.41 1.30
N THR A 50 -6.12 -3.60 2.09
CA THR A 50 -6.73 -2.64 3.02
C THR A 50 -6.16 -1.23 2.89
N ASP A 51 -6.86 -0.27 3.51
CA ASP A 51 -6.25 1.03 3.83
C ASP A 51 -5.42 0.88 5.10
N ALA A 52 -4.10 1.00 4.92
CA ALA A 52 -3.11 0.82 5.95
C ALA A 52 -2.56 2.16 6.48
N THR A 53 -3.18 3.29 6.12
CA THR A 53 -2.67 4.63 6.43
C THR A 53 -2.35 4.81 7.91
N ASP A 54 -3.29 4.56 8.81
CA ASP A 54 -3.08 4.76 10.26
C ASP A 54 -1.92 3.92 10.80
N LYS A 55 -1.82 2.67 10.36
CA LYS A 55 -0.73 1.78 10.76
C LYS A 55 0.59 2.27 10.20
N PHE A 56 0.62 2.65 8.92
CA PHE A 56 1.82 3.16 8.28
C PHE A 56 2.37 4.38 9.02
N MET A 57 1.52 5.37 9.32
CA MET A 57 1.92 6.61 10.01
C MET A 57 2.36 6.38 11.46
N ASN A 58 1.86 5.33 12.12
CA ASN A 58 2.26 4.99 13.49
C ASN A 58 3.65 4.32 13.58
N TYR A 59 4.10 3.65 12.51
CA TYR A 59 5.35 2.86 12.53
C TYR A 59 6.45 3.42 11.64
N HIS A 60 6.12 4.25 10.65
CA HIS A 60 7.08 4.78 9.69
C HIS A 60 7.18 6.30 9.78
N PRO A 61 8.40 6.84 9.72
CA PRO A 61 8.57 8.27 9.53
C PRO A 61 8.14 8.70 8.11
N ASP A 62 7.68 9.93 7.97
CA ASP A 62 7.12 10.47 6.71
C ASP A 62 8.03 10.30 5.48
N HIS A 63 9.36 10.28 5.67
CA HIS A 63 10.30 10.11 4.57
C HIS A 63 10.15 8.76 3.87
N VAL A 64 9.66 7.71 4.56
CA VAL A 64 9.41 6.40 3.92
C VAL A 64 8.34 6.56 2.82
N LEU A 65 7.29 7.33 3.08
CA LEU A 65 6.24 7.60 2.08
C LEU A 65 6.74 8.47 0.93
N ARG A 66 7.71 9.37 1.18
CA ARG A 66 8.25 10.28 0.17
C ARG A 66 9.34 9.64 -0.69
N ASP A 67 10.19 8.81 -0.11
CA ASP A 67 11.45 8.38 -0.73
C ASP A 67 11.42 6.91 -1.15
N ILE A 68 10.63 6.07 -0.46
CA ILE A 68 10.58 4.62 -0.68
C ILE A 68 9.28 4.21 -1.37
N ALA A 69 8.13 4.59 -0.82
CA ALA A 69 6.81 4.20 -1.31
C ALA A 69 6.53 4.55 -2.79
N PRO A 70 7.04 5.65 -3.40
CA PRO A 70 6.74 5.96 -4.79
C PRO A 70 7.17 4.88 -5.79
N LYS A 71 8.17 4.04 -5.44
CA LYS A 71 8.62 2.91 -6.26
C LYS A 71 7.55 1.84 -6.47
N PHE A 72 6.61 1.76 -5.54
CA PHE A 72 5.54 0.75 -5.50
C PHE A 72 4.20 1.31 -5.97
N LYS A 73 4.11 2.62 -6.25
CA LYS A 73 2.84 3.28 -6.50
C LYS A 73 2.30 2.93 -7.88
N ILE A 74 1.10 2.35 -7.92
CA ILE A 74 0.41 1.97 -9.16
C ILE A 74 -0.78 2.87 -9.49
N GLY A 75 -1.25 3.68 -8.53
CA GLY A 75 -2.39 4.55 -8.73
C GLY A 75 -2.78 5.35 -7.50
N VAL A 76 -3.99 5.88 -7.55
CA VAL A 76 -4.66 6.58 -6.46
C VAL A 76 -6.05 5.98 -6.27
N LEU A 77 -6.53 6.03 -5.03
CA LEU A 77 -7.85 5.56 -4.69
C LEU A 77 -8.91 6.47 -5.34
N ALA A 78 -9.89 5.87 -6.01
CA ALA A 78 -10.90 6.60 -6.80
C ALA A 78 -11.70 7.61 -5.96
N ASP A 79 -11.93 7.29 -4.69
CA ASP A 79 -12.69 8.08 -3.72
C ASP A 79 -11.81 8.83 -2.72
N ALA A 80 -10.50 8.95 -2.97
CA ALA A 80 -9.62 9.77 -2.15
C ALA A 80 -10.14 11.22 -2.16
N LYS A 81 -10.64 11.70 -1.02
CA LYS A 81 -10.91 13.11 -0.81
C LYS A 81 -9.57 13.85 -0.80
N LEU A 82 -9.26 14.50 -1.93
CA LEU A 82 -8.15 15.43 -2.05
C LEU A 82 -8.35 16.66 -1.16
#